data_AF-A0AA91KEW0-F1
#
_entry.id   AF-A0AA91KEW0-F1
#
_cell.length_a   1.000
_cell.length_b   1.000
_cell.length_c   1.000
_cell.angle_alpha   90.00
_cell.angle_beta   90.00
_cell.angle_gamma   90.00
#
_symmetry.space_group_name_H-M   'P 1'
#
loop_
_entity.id
_entity.type
_entity.pdbx_description
1 polymer ?
#
loop_
_entity_poly.entity_id
_entity_poly.type
_entity_poly.pdbx_seq_one_letter_code
_entity_poly.pdbx_strand_id
1 'polypeptide(L)' 'MNKEASNIPNGLENAPDDVKLAVDLIYLLESHQIDIDVALSAIDMVKTDLLNKKGSRSTQK' A
#
# COMPACT_ATOMS: atom_id res chain seq x y z
N MET A 1 35.44 9.07 -13.82
CA MET A 1 34.40 9.05 -12.78
C MET A 1 33.37 7.99 -13.15
N ASN A 2 33.37 6.95 -12.33
CA ASN A 2 32.50 5.78 -12.27
C ASN A 2 31.01 6.14 -12.27
N LYS A 3 30.28 5.53 -13.21
CA LYS A 3 28.82 5.41 -13.21
C LYS A 3 28.41 4.48 -12.08
N GLU A 4 28.11 5.03 -10.92
CA GLU A 4 27.35 4.35 -9.88
C GLU A 4 26.06 5.15 -9.64
N ALA A 5 25.22 5.20 -10.69
CA ALA A 5 23.80 5.39 -10.49
C ALA A 5 23.30 4.06 -9.92
N SER A 6 23.32 3.96 -8.60
CA SER A 6 22.83 2.84 -7.82
C SER A 6 21.35 2.60 -8.12
N ASN A 7 21.14 1.66 -9.04
CA ASN A 7 20.00 0.76 -9.20
C ASN A 7 18.94 0.82 -8.07
N ILE A 8 18.07 1.83 -8.08
CA ILE A 8 16.72 1.68 -7.53
C ILE A 8 15.98 0.91 -8.62
N PRO A 9 15.54 -0.33 -8.36
CA PRO A 9 15.18 -1.23 -9.42
C PRO A 9 13.94 -0.70 -10.14
N ASN A 10 14.06 -0.60 -11.45
CA ASN A 10 13.01 -0.52 -12.47
C ASN A 10 11.92 -1.64 -12.37
N GLY A 11 11.83 -2.33 -11.24
CA GLY A 11 10.86 -3.39 -10.97
C GLY A 11 9.52 -2.86 -10.49
N LEU A 12 9.49 -1.72 -9.78
CA LEU A 12 8.22 -1.14 -9.31
C LEU A 12 7.41 -0.52 -10.44
N GLU A 13 8.03 0.10 -11.44
CA GLU A 13 7.31 0.71 -12.57
C GLU A 13 6.47 -0.30 -13.38
N ASN A 14 6.92 -1.55 -13.45
CA ASN A 14 6.25 -2.64 -14.15
C ASN A 14 5.41 -3.54 -13.23
N ALA A 15 5.39 -3.29 -11.92
CA ALA A 15 4.62 -4.08 -10.98
C ALA A 15 3.10 -3.84 -11.14
N PRO A 16 2.26 -4.82 -10.77
CA PRO A 16 0.83 -4.62 -10.61
C PRO A 16 0.49 -3.43 -9.70
N ASP A 17 -0.65 -2.78 -9.97
CA ASP A 17 -1.06 -1.55 -9.26
C ASP A 17 -1.23 -1.76 -7.75
N ASP A 18 -1.73 -2.92 -7.34
CA ASP A 18 -1.86 -3.31 -5.94
C ASP A 18 -0.50 -3.47 -5.24
N VAL A 19 0.49 -4.02 -5.94
CA VAL A 19 1.86 -4.15 -5.43
C VAL A 19 2.51 -2.78 -5.27
N LYS A 20 2.36 -1.88 -6.25
CA LYS A 20 2.86 -0.49 -6.16
C LYS A 20 2.25 0.24 -4.97
N LEU A 21 0.93 0.16 -4.83
CA LEU A 21 0.22 0.81 -3.73
C LEU A 21 0.64 0.24 -2.37
N ALA A 22 0.85 -1.08 -2.26
CA ALA A 22 1.33 -1.69 -1.03
C ALA A 22 2.71 -1.14 -0.62
N VAL A 23 3.62 -0.97 -1.58
CA VAL A 23 4.95 -0.39 -1.33
C VAL A 23 4.84 1.06 -0.88
N ASP A 24 4.01 1.88 -1.54
CA ASP A 24 3.78 3.28 -1.15
C ASP A 24 3.21 3.38 0.27
N LEU A 25 2.25 2.52 0.62
CA LEU A 25 1.65 2.48 1.96
C LEU A 25 2.68 2.09 3.03
N ILE A 26 3.52 1.08 2.76
CA ILE A 26 4.59 0.69 3.69
C ILE A 26 5.55 1.86 3.90
N TYR A 27 6.00 2.51 2.82
CA TYR A 27 6.88 3.66 2.89
C TYR A 27 6.28 4.80 3.73
N LEU A 28 4.99 5.09 3.57
CA LEU A 28 4.30 6.11 4.36
C LEU A 28 4.26 5.76 5.85
N LEU A 29 3.95 4.51 6.20
CA LEU A 29 3.87 4.05 7.58
C LEU A 29 5.24 4.11 8.27
N GLU A 30 6.30 3.66 7.59
CA GLU A 30 7.67 3.70 8.10
C GLU A 30 8.17 5.14 8.24
N SER A 31 7.91 6.01 7.25
CA SER A 31 8.33 7.41 7.27
C SER A 31 7.72 8.20 8.44
N HIS A 32 6.54 7.80 8.91
CA HIS A 32 5.89 8.39 10.08
C HIS A 32 6.15 7.63 11.38
N GLN A 33 7.04 6.63 11.36
CA GLN A 33 7.39 5.79 12.52
C GLN A 33 6.15 5.20 13.20
N ILE A 34 5.17 4.77 12.41
CA ILE A 34 3.98 4.12 12.93
C ILE A 34 4.36 2.75 13.47
N ASP A 35 3.93 2.46 14.70
CA ASP A 35 4.12 1.15 15.31
C ASP A 35 3.47 0.04 14.46
N ILE A 36 4.15 -1.11 14.36
CA ILE A 36 3.72 -2.21 13.47
C ILE A 36 2.34 -2.73 13.85
N ASP A 37 2.04 -2.87 15.14
CA ASP A 37 0.75 -3.40 15.59
C ASP A 37 -0.37 -2.38 15.32
N VAL A 38 -0.07 -1.09 15.46
CA VAL A 38 -0.99 0.00 15.10
C VAL A 38 -1.25 0.02 13.59
N ALA A 39 -0.20 -0.12 12.77
CA ALA A 39 -0.31 -0.16 11.31
C ALA A 39 -1.18 -1.34 10.85
N LEU A 40 -0.92 -2.54 11.37
CA LEU A 40 -1.70 -3.75 11.05
C LEU A 40 -3.18 -3.57 11.40
N SER A 41 -3.46 -3.07 12.61
CA SER A 41 -4.82 -2.78 13.07
C SER A 41 -5.55 -1.79 12.15
N ALA A 42 -4.88 -0.71 11.74
CA ALA A 42 -5.45 0.27 10.82
C ALA A 42 -5.72 -0.32 9.42
N ILE A 43 -4.79 -1.12 8.88
CA ILE A 43 -4.97 -1.78 7.59
C ILE A 43 -6.17 -2.74 7.59
N ASP A 44 -6.40 -3.48 8.70
CA ASP A 44 -7.58 -4.34 8.84
C ASP A 44 -8.90 -3.55 8.86
N MET A 45 -8.92 -2.37 9.50
CA MET A 45 -10.07 -1.47 9.46
C MET A 45 -10.33 -0.95 8.04
N VAL A 46 -9.29 -0.50 7.33
CA VAL A 46 -9.39 -0.04 5.94
C VAL A 46 -9.89 -1.15 5.03
N LYS A 47 -9.34 -2.36 5.15
CA LYS A 47 -9.79 -3.54 4.40
C LYS A 47 -11.27 -3.83 4.63
N THR A 48 -11.71 -3.78 5.90
CA THR A 48 -13.11 -4.00 6.27
C THR A 48 -14.03 -2.94 5.63
N ASP A 49 -13.65 -1.67 5.67
CA ASP A 49 -14.40 -0.57 5.04
C ASP A 49 -14.49 -0.74 3.51
N LEU A 50 -13.38 -1.11 2.85
CA LEU A 50 -13.36 -1.36 1.41
C LEU A 50 -14.22 -2.57 1.01
N LEU A 51 -14.20 -3.65 1.80
CA LEU A 51 -15.07 -4.81 1.59
C LEU A 51 -16.55 -4.44 1.75
N ASN A 52 -16.87 -3.66 2.78
CA ASN A 52 -18.22 -3.14 2.99
C ASN A 52 -18.65 -2.29 1.80
N LYS A 53 -17.83 -1.33 1.33
CA LYS A 53 -18.14 -0.51 0.15
C LYS A 53 -18.30 -1.36 -1.12
N LYS A 54 -17.50 -2.42 -1.30
CA LYS A 54 -17.61 -3.36 -2.42
C LYS A 54 -18.95 -4.11 -2.40
N GLY A 55 -19.40 -4.56 -1.22
CA GLY A 55 -20.69 -5.25 -1.04
C GLY A 55 -21.92 -4.34 -0.97
N SER A 56 -21.74 -3.09 -0.53
CA SER A 56 -22.82 -2.09 -0.38
C SER A 56 -23.37 -1.59 -1.71
N ARG A 57 -22.64 -1.81 -2.81
CA ARG A 57 -23.08 -1.42 -4.15
C ARG A 57 -24.20 -2.31 -4.71
N SER A 58 -24.58 -3.38 -3.99
CA SER A 58 -25.59 -4.37 -4.40
C SER A 58 -26.99 -4.13 -3.80
N THR A 59 -27.14 -3.28 -2.77
CA THR A 59 -28.39 -3.16 -2.00
C THR A 59 -29.10 -1.80 -2.09
N GLN A 60 -28.75 -0.96 -3.06
CA GLN A 60 -29.63 0.14 -3.48
C GLN A 60 -30.51 -0.33 -4.64
N LYS A 61 -31.59 -1.06 -4.32
CA LYS A 61 -32.73 -1.31 -5.20
C LYS A 61 -34.01 -1.18 -4.39
#